data_AF-A0A2D6X2Z3-F1
#
_entry.id   AF-A0A2D6X2Z3-F1
#
_cell.length_a   1.000
_cell.length_b   1.000
_cell.length_c   1.000
_cell.angle_alpha   90.00
_cell.angle_beta   90.00
_cell.angle_gamma   90.00
#
_symmetry.space_group_name_H-M   'P 1'
#
loop_
_entity.id
_entity.type
_entity.pdbx_description
1 polymer ?
#
loop_
_entity_poly.entity_id
_entity_poly.type
_entity_poly.pdbx_seq_one_letter_code
_entity_poly.pdbx_strand_id
1 'polypeptide(L)'
;MIRYNWKKILRESKGKISDLMLIVWYVTYNYPPTSKRDRLFKFYGRDYSGDSFLIYPEGIYKYRKSASDSEWAAYIGIASYRSYNDYIINQQLTLEVERVPKRLQPIIKRNRLLKIEDGYIHFEYEKSYLEK
;
A
#
# COMPACT_ATOMS: atom_id res chain seq x y z
N MET A 1 -4.96 -0.21 10.88
CA MET A 1 -3.70 -0.56 10.19
C MET A 1 -3.80 -1.98 9.70
N ILE A 2 -3.27 -2.28 8.52
CA ILE A 2 -3.11 -3.67 8.06
C ILE A 2 -1.63 -4.01 7.91
N ARG A 3 -1.35 -5.30 8.01
CA ARG A 3 -0.07 -5.90 7.66
C ARG A 3 -0.24 -6.77 6.43
N TYR A 4 0.73 -6.74 5.53
CA TYR A 4 0.67 -7.46 4.27
C TYR A 4 2.04 -7.89 3.75
N ASN A 5 2.05 -8.83 2.82
CA ASN A 5 3.24 -9.28 2.11
C ASN A 5 3.22 -8.76 0.67
N TRP A 6 3.90 -7.64 0.45
CA TRP A 6 3.97 -7.02 -0.89
C TRP A 6 4.48 -7.96 -1.98
N LYS A 7 5.52 -8.76 -1.70
CA LYS A 7 6.08 -9.71 -2.68
C LYS A 7 5.04 -10.75 -3.11
N LYS A 8 4.23 -11.25 -2.17
CA LYS A 8 3.14 -12.19 -2.45
C LYS A 8 2.03 -11.51 -3.27
N ILE A 9 1.61 -10.31 -2.90
CA ILE A 9 0.59 -9.55 -3.65
C ILE A 9 1.04 -9.29 -5.09
N LEU A 10 2.28 -8.85 -5.30
CA LEU A 10 2.82 -8.58 -6.64
C LEU A 10 2.86 -9.83 -7.51
N ARG A 11 3.24 -10.98 -6.93
CA ARG A 11 3.24 -12.28 -7.61
C ARG A 11 1.84 -12.73 -8.01
N GLU A 12 0.88 -12.68 -7.10
CA GLU A 12 -0.49 -13.15 -7.33
C GLU A 12 -1.27 -12.27 -8.32
N SER A 13 -1.06 -10.95 -8.23
CA SER A 13 -1.64 -9.98 -9.17
C SER A 13 -0.99 -10.03 -10.56
N LYS A 14 0.18 -10.68 -10.70
CA LYS A 14 1.00 -10.66 -11.92
C LYS A 14 1.28 -9.23 -12.41
N GLY A 15 1.42 -8.28 -11.48
CA GLY A 15 1.60 -6.86 -11.78
C GLY A 15 0.36 -6.13 -12.29
N LYS A 16 -0.80 -6.80 -12.43
CA LYS A 16 -2.05 -6.14 -12.84
C LYS A 16 -2.59 -5.28 -11.71
N ILE A 17 -2.62 -3.98 -11.93
CA ILE A 17 -3.02 -2.98 -10.93
C ILE A 17 -4.41 -3.27 -10.34
N SER A 18 -5.40 -3.61 -11.17
CA SER A 18 -6.75 -3.88 -10.68
C SER A 18 -6.90 -5.19 -9.89
N ASP A 19 -5.95 -6.12 -10.01
CA ASP A 19 -5.89 -7.31 -9.18
C ASP A 19 -5.12 -7.02 -7.87
N LEU A 20 -4.04 -6.22 -7.93
CA LEU A 20 -3.33 -5.72 -6.74
C LEU A 20 -4.28 -4.94 -5.82
N MET A 21 -5.01 -3.97 -6.37
CA MET A 21 -5.98 -3.18 -5.61
C MET A 21 -7.10 -4.04 -5.01
N LEU A 22 -7.49 -5.13 -5.68
CA LEU A 22 -8.51 -6.06 -5.18
C LEU A 22 -7.97 -6.94 -4.05
N ILE A 23 -6.72 -7.41 -4.14
CA ILE A 23 -6.08 -8.16 -3.06
C ILE A 23 -5.91 -7.26 -1.83
N VAL A 24 -5.46 -6.02 -2.00
CA VAL A 24 -5.33 -5.08 -0.88
C VAL A 24 -6.69 -4.79 -0.25
N TRP A 25 -7.76 -4.73 -1.06
CA TRP A 25 -9.12 -4.51 -0.54
C TRP A 25 -9.57 -5.66 0.34
N TYR A 26 -9.28 -6.89 -0.11
CA TYR A 26 -9.54 -8.09 0.66
C TYR A 26 -8.77 -8.12 1.98
N VAL A 27 -7.50 -7.73 1.99
CA VAL A 27 -6.69 -7.63 3.21
C VAL A 27 -7.23 -6.54 4.14
N THR A 28 -7.70 -5.42 3.59
CA THR A 28 -8.27 -4.30 4.36
C THR A 28 -9.58 -4.67 5.06
N TYR A 29 -10.52 -5.26 4.33
CA TYR A 29 -11.90 -5.46 4.83
C TYR A 29 -12.17 -6.89 5.31
N ASN A 30 -11.26 -7.83 5.05
CA ASN A 30 -11.44 -9.27 5.30
C ASN A 30 -12.79 -9.81 4.76
N TYR A 31 -13.25 -9.25 3.64
CA TYR A 31 -14.57 -9.53 3.12
C TYR A 31 -14.53 -10.75 2.19
N PRO A 32 -15.33 -11.80 2.44
CA PRO A 32 -15.32 -13.01 1.61
C PRO A 32 -16.00 -12.77 0.24
N PRO A 33 -15.60 -13.51 -0.81
CA PRO A 33 -16.27 -13.44 -2.10
C PRO A 33 -17.72 -13.91 -1.97
N THR A 34 -18.62 -13.26 -2.71
CA THR A 34 -20.06 -13.57 -2.68
C THR A 34 -20.43 -14.81 -3.50
N SER A 35 -19.61 -15.16 -4.49
CA SER A 35 -19.82 -16.34 -5.34
C SER A 35 -18.53 -16.73 -6.07
N LYS A 36 -18.52 -17.86 -6.77
CA LYS A 36 -17.41 -18.27 -7.64
C LYS A 36 -17.16 -17.33 -8.83
N ARG A 37 -18.15 -16.50 -9.20
CA ARG A 37 -18.04 -15.51 -10.29
C ARG A 37 -17.44 -14.19 -9.82
N ASP A 38 -17.40 -13.97 -8.51
CA ASP A 38 -16.76 -12.82 -7.91
C ASP A 38 -15.27 -12.81 -8.25
N ARG A 39 -14.75 -11.70 -8.78
CA ARG A 39 -13.32 -11.60 -9.11
C ARG A 39 -12.44 -11.86 -7.88
N LEU A 40 -12.94 -11.56 -6.68
CA LEU A 40 -12.21 -11.81 -5.45
C LEU A 40 -11.99 -13.29 -5.16
N PHE A 41 -12.87 -14.17 -5.68
CA PHE A 41 -12.77 -15.61 -5.48
C PHE A 41 -11.40 -16.17 -5.90
N LYS A 42 -10.77 -15.59 -6.92
CA LYS A 42 -9.40 -15.93 -7.38
C LYS A 42 -8.34 -15.82 -6.28
N PHE A 43 -8.53 -14.91 -5.33
CA PHE A 43 -7.56 -14.56 -4.28
C PHE A 43 -8.00 -15.04 -2.89
N TYR A 44 -9.24 -15.52 -2.75
CA TYR A 44 -9.80 -15.94 -1.48
C TYR A 44 -9.08 -17.16 -0.88
N GLY A 45 -9.03 -17.22 0.45
CA GLY A 45 -8.40 -18.30 1.21
C GLY A 45 -6.86 -18.29 1.21
N ARG A 46 -6.24 -17.29 0.56
CA ARG A 46 -4.79 -17.11 0.59
C ARG A 46 -4.40 -16.19 1.73
N ASP A 47 -3.38 -16.58 2.46
CA ASP A 47 -2.77 -15.73 3.49
C ASP A 47 -1.92 -14.63 2.84
N TYR A 48 -2.21 -13.36 3.10
CA TYR A 48 -1.43 -12.23 2.61
C TYR A 48 -0.68 -11.49 3.72
N SER A 49 -0.59 -12.05 4.92
CA SER A 49 0.13 -11.47 6.06
C SER A 49 1.64 -11.34 5.80
N GLY A 50 2.26 -10.30 6.38
CA GLY A 50 3.68 -10.00 6.25
C GLY A 50 4.10 -8.77 7.05
N ASP A 51 5.32 -8.28 6.82
CA ASP A 51 5.90 -7.16 7.59
C ASP A 51 5.69 -5.79 6.94
N SER A 52 5.17 -5.73 5.71
CA SER A 52 4.75 -4.46 5.13
C SER A 52 3.48 -3.97 5.82
N PHE A 53 3.32 -2.65 5.95
CA PHE A 53 2.15 -2.10 6.63
C PHE A 53 1.62 -0.82 5.98
N LEU A 54 0.32 -0.60 6.17
CA LEU A 54 -0.39 0.63 5.79
C LEU A 54 -1.15 1.14 7.00
N ILE A 55 -0.92 2.41 7.33
CA ILE A 55 -1.77 3.12 8.30
C ILE A 55 -3.03 3.54 7.56
N TYR A 56 -4.19 3.38 8.18
CA TYR A 56 -5.49 3.75 7.59
C TYR A 56 -5.73 3.24 6.14
N PRO A 57 -5.66 1.91 5.90
CA PRO A 57 -5.83 1.34 4.56
C PRO A 57 -7.22 1.56 3.94
N GLU A 58 -8.25 1.81 4.75
CA GLU A 58 -9.59 2.17 4.31
C GLU A 58 -9.60 3.52 3.55
N GLY A 59 -8.65 4.41 3.88
CA GLY A 59 -8.46 5.70 3.22
C GLY A 59 -8.21 5.55 1.72
N ILE A 60 -7.47 4.52 1.31
CA ILE A 60 -7.19 4.20 -0.10
C ILE A 60 -8.51 4.06 -0.87
N TYR A 61 -9.50 3.36 -0.31
CA TYR A 61 -10.78 3.10 -0.97
C TYR A 61 -11.78 4.23 -0.81
N LYS A 62 -11.81 4.87 0.36
CA LYS A 62 -12.63 6.05 0.63
C LYS A 62 -12.28 7.21 -0.29
N TYR A 63 -11.00 7.42 -0.53
CA TYR A 63 -10.48 8.53 -1.33
C TYR A 63 -9.95 8.10 -2.69
N ARG A 64 -10.30 6.90 -3.16
CA ARG A 64 -9.77 6.32 -4.39
C ARG A 64 -9.82 7.26 -5.60
N LYS A 65 -10.84 8.11 -5.69
CA LYS A 65 -11.04 9.08 -6.79
C LYS A 65 -10.04 10.25 -6.81
N SER A 66 -9.25 10.47 -5.75
CA SER A 66 -8.30 11.60 -5.68
C SER A 66 -7.04 11.39 -6.52
N ALA A 67 -6.73 10.14 -6.87
CA ALA A 67 -5.57 9.73 -7.65
C ALA A 67 -5.89 8.52 -8.52
N SER A 68 -5.01 8.20 -9.47
CA SER A 68 -5.16 7.01 -10.30
C SER A 68 -4.93 5.72 -9.50
N ASP A 69 -5.50 4.60 -9.96
CA ASP A 69 -5.19 3.28 -9.38
C ASP A 69 -3.70 2.95 -9.44
N SER A 70 -2.98 3.44 -10.47
CA SER A 70 -1.54 3.30 -10.61
C SER A 70 -0.78 4.03 -9.50
N GLU A 71 -1.22 5.24 -9.14
CA GLU A 71 -0.66 6.01 -8.03
C GLU A 71 -0.92 5.30 -6.69
N TRP A 72 -2.13 4.79 -6.46
CA TRP A 72 -2.42 3.99 -5.26
C TRP A 72 -1.61 2.70 -5.20
N ALA A 73 -1.49 1.96 -6.30
CA ALA A 73 -0.67 0.75 -6.37
C ALA A 73 0.81 1.06 -6.09
N ALA A 74 1.33 2.16 -6.63
CA ALA A 74 2.68 2.63 -6.34
C ALA A 74 2.84 3.05 -4.88
N TYR A 75 1.87 3.77 -4.31
CA TYR A 75 1.85 4.16 -2.90
C TYR A 75 1.95 2.93 -1.98
N ILE A 76 1.12 1.91 -2.21
CA ILE A 76 1.13 0.64 -1.48
C ILE A 76 2.47 -0.09 -1.66
N GLY A 77 3.03 -0.06 -2.87
CA GLY A 77 4.34 -0.65 -3.15
C GLY A 77 5.48 0.06 -2.43
N ILE A 78 5.49 1.39 -2.41
CA ILE A 78 6.52 2.18 -1.73
C ILE A 78 6.40 2.05 -0.21
N ALA A 79 5.18 1.98 0.33
CA ALA A 79 4.92 1.72 1.76
C ALA A 79 5.55 0.40 2.24
N SER A 80 5.71 -0.58 1.35
CA SER A 80 6.31 -1.88 1.68
C SER A 80 7.81 -1.85 1.99
N TYR A 81 8.50 -0.76 1.64
CA TYR A 81 9.92 -0.57 1.96
C TYR A 81 10.15 0.00 3.38
N ARG A 82 9.08 0.40 4.08
CA ARG A 82 9.18 0.85 5.47
C ARG A 82 9.54 -0.30 6.39
N SER A 83 10.32 0.03 7.43
CA SER A 83 10.61 -0.90 8.52
C SER A 83 9.44 -0.88 9.51
N TYR A 84 8.80 -2.03 9.69
CA TYR A 84 7.75 -2.17 10.71
C TYR A 84 8.33 -2.08 12.14
N ASN A 85 9.59 -2.48 12.33
CA ASN A 85 10.28 -2.31 13.61
C ASN A 85 10.50 -0.83 13.93
N ASP A 86 10.93 -0.03 12.96
CA ASP A 86 11.13 1.42 13.16
C ASP A 86 9.80 2.10 13.51
N TYR A 87 8.69 1.64 12.91
CA TYR A 87 7.35 2.09 13.27
C TYR A 87 6.96 1.70 14.71
N ILE A 88 7.15 0.44 15.12
CA ILE A 88 6.82 0.02 16.50
C ILE A 88 7.62 0.81 17.54
N ILE A 89 8.93 1.00 17.30
CA ILE A 89 9.83 1.60 18.28
C ILE A 89 9.70 3.13 18.31
N ASN A 90 9.68 3.76 17.14
CA ASN A 90 9.80 5.23 17.00
C ASN A 90 8.55 5.90 16.41
N GLN A 91 7.48 5.15 16.10
CA GLN A 91 6.33 5.64 15.34
C GLN A 91 6.74 6.27 13.98
N GLN A 92 7.82 5.78 13.39
CA GLN A 92 8.32 6.30 12.12
C GLN A 92 7.40 5.89 10.96
N LEU A 93 6.77 6.90 10.35
CA LEU A 93 5.84 6.73 9.23
C LEU A 93 6.46 7.04 7.87
N THR A 94 7.58 7.77 7.89
CA THR A 94 8.33 8.18 6.72
C THR A 94 9.32 7.11 6.28
N LEU A 95 9.77 7.21 5.04
CA LEU A 95 10.75 6.30 4.44
C LEU A 95 11.92 7.09 3.87
N GLU A 96 13.14 6.82 4.32
CA GLU A 96 14.34 7.40 3.71
C GLU A 96 14.37 7.12 2.20
N VAL A 97 14.58 8.16 1.40
CA VAL A 97 14.59 8.07 -0.07
C VAL A 97 15.65 7.07 -0.56
N GLU A 98 16.77 6.95 0.16
CA GLU A 98 17.89 6.07 -0.18
C GLU A 98 17.58 4.58 0.00
N ARG A 99 16.62 4.23 0.87
CA ARG A 99 16.16 2.85 1.06
C ARG A 99 15.35 2.32 -0.13
N VAL A 100 14.91 3.20 -1.04
CA VAL A 100 14.14 2.83 -2.23
C VAL A 100 15.06 2.71 -3.45
N PRO A 101 14.96 1.63 -4.24
CA PRO A 101 15.72 1.49 -5.48
C PRO A 101 15.61 2.71 -6.40
N LYS A 102 16.75 3.22 -6.89
CA LYS A 102 16.83 4.43 -7.73
C LYS A 102 15.86 4.42 -8.93
N ARG A 103 15.59 3.24 -9.51
CA ARG A 103 14.63 3.07 -10.61
C ARG A 103 13.18 3.45 -10.28
N LEU A 104 12.80 3.49 -9.00
CA LEU A 104 11.45 3.85 -8.54
C LEU A 104 11.33 5.35 -8.21
N GLN A 105 12.43 6.09 -8.19
CA GLN A 105 12.43 7.54 -7.90
C GLN A 105 11.53 8.34 -8.85
N PRO A 106 11.49 8.08 -10.18
CA PRO A 106 10.56 8.77 -11.07
C PRO A 106 9.08 8.51 -10.73
N ILE A 107 8.77 7.33 -10.20
CA ILE A 107 7.41 6.97 -9.79
C ILE A 107 7.04 7.76 -8.53
N ILE A 108 7.93 7.84 -7.54
CA ILE A 108 7.69 8.61 -6.31
C ILE A 108 7.46 10.09 -6.64
N LYS A 109 8.36 10.69 -7.43
CA LYS A 109 8.31 12.13 -7.79
C LYS A 109 7.07 12.54 -8.59
N ARG A 110 6.42 11.59 -9.27
CA ARG A 110 5.21 11.84 -10.09
C ARG A 110 3.92 11.42 -9.40
N ASN A 111 4.01 10.78 -8.23
CA ASN A 111 2.87 10.28 -7.51
C ASN A 111 2.40 11.31 -6.50
N ARG A 112 1.21 11.89 -6.70
CA ARG A 112 0.67 12.96 -5.84
C ARG A 112 0.42 12.54 -4.39
N LEU A 113 0.40 11.23 -4.13
CA LEU A 113 0.15 10.65 -2.80
C LEU A 113 1.43 10.54 -1.96
N LEU A 114 2.59 10.82 -2.58
CA LEU A 114 3.91 10.72 -1.98
C LEU A 114 4.61 12.07 -2.10
N LYS A 115 5.22 12.53 -1.01
CA LYS A 115 5.98 13.79 -0.99
C LYS A 115 7.39 13.52 -0.52
N ILE A 116 8.39 14.11 -1.18
CA ILE A 116 9.77 14.04 -0.72
C ILE A 116 10.11 15.35 -0.01
N GLU A 117 10.44 15.28 1.28
CA GLU A 117 10.89 16.40 2.10
C GLU A 117 12.03 15.94 3.00
N ASP A 118 13.10 16.73 3.09
CA ASP A 118 14.27 16.49 3.97
C ASP A 118 14.92 15.10 3.82
N GLY A 119 14.89 14.52 2.61
CA GLY A 119 15.45 13.19 2.34
C GLY A 119 14.51 12.03 2.70
N TYR A 120 13.28 12.31 3.09
CA TYR A 120 12.26 11.34 3.44
C TYR A 120 11.05 11.39 2.51
N ILE A 121 10.47 10.23 2.25
CA ILE A 121 9.20 10.04 1.57
C ILE A 121 8.10 10.06 2.63
N HIS A 122 7.19 11.00 2.49
CA HIS A 122 5.99 11.17 3.29
C HIS A 122 4.78 10.57 2.56
N PHE A 123 3.95 9.88 3.33
CA PHE A 123 2.73 9.23 2.86
C PHE A 123 1.54 10.11 3.22
N GLU A 124 1.16 11.00 2.30
CA GLU A 124 0.24 12.12 2.57
C GLU A 124 -1.08 11.68 3.22
N TYR A 125 -1.64 10.55 2.78
CA TYR A 125 -2.91 10.03 3.29
C TYR A 125 -2.85 9.46 4.70
N GLU A 126 -1.69 9.03 5.16
CA GLU A 126 -1.51 8.52 6.52
C GLU A 126 -1.29 9.67 7.50
N LYS A 127 -0.54 10.71 7.08
CA LYS A 127 -0.30 11.92 7.87
C LYS A 127 -1.60 12.66 8.21
N SER A 128 -2.45 12.91 7.21
CA SER A 128 -3.72 13.63 7.41
C SER A 128 -4.74 12.90 8.29
N TYR A 129 -4.58 11.59 8.52
CA TYR A 129 -5.44 10.83 9.41
C TYR A 129 -5.04 11.01 10.88
N LEU A 130 -3.75 11.12 11.17
CA LEU A 130 -3.22 11.24 12.53
C LEU A 130 -3.31 12.67 13.10
N GLU A 131 -3.46 13.67 12.24
CA GLU A 131 -3.64 15.07 12.61
C GLU A 131 -5.11 15.46 12.91
N LYS A 132 -6.03 14.48 12.95
CA LYS A 132 -7.45 14.66 13.31
C LYS A 132 -7.76 14.10 14.68
#